data_AF-A0A9E2KG75-F1
#
_entry.id   AF-A0A9E2KG75-F1
#
_cell.length_a   1.000
_cell.length_b   1.000
_cell.length_c   1.000
_cell.angle_alpha   90.00
_cell.angle_beta   90.00
_cell.angle_gamma   90.00
#
_symmetry.space_group_name_H-M   'P 1'
#
loop_
_entity.id
_entity.type
_entity.pdbx_description
1 polymer ?
#
loop_
_entity_poly.entity_id
_entity_poly.type
_entity_poly.pdbx_seq_one_letter_code
_entity_poly.pdbx_strand_id
1 'polypeptide(L)'
;MNLNELRDEAYSIAKANGWHEEEHSDEHCLMLIITEIAEAVQADRKNLHADVEAFKKYEHTLDFKENFERQIKNTVEDELSDVVIRCLDLAGLRSFSLCSVVTTDHEFKDYWANMPFFKFAYDSCCFLINDCAEDAVKTTISSVYRYCRHHSIDLDFFIRTKMNYNRLRGYHHGGKRY
;
A
#
# COMPACT_ATOMS: atom_id res chain seq x y z
N MET A 1 6.14 -0.05 -14.11
CA MET A 1 6.41 -1.22 -13.25
C MET A 1 5.50 -2.38 -13.66
N ASN A 2 5.96 -3.63 -13.60
CA ASN A 2 5.10 -4.79 -13.83
C ASN A 2 4.43 -5.20 -12.50
N LEU A 3 3.10 -5.12 -12.42
CA LEU A 3 2.36 -5.40 -11.19
C LEU A 3 2.41 -6.88 -10.80
N ASN A 4 2.51 -7.82 -11.74
CA ASN A 4 2.62 -9.24 -11.41
C ASN A 4 3.99 -9.58 -10.80
N GLU A 5 5.08 -8.97 -11.29
CA GLU A 5 6.40 -9.12 -10.67
C GLU A 5 6.40 -8.56 -9.25
N LEU A 6 5.78 -7.39 -9.05
CA LEU A 6 5.68 -6.77 -7.75
C LEU A 6 4.78 -7.56 -6.78
N ARG A 7 3.70 -8.17 -7.30
CA ARG A 7 2.84 -9.11 -6.57
C ARG A 7 3.64 -10.29 -6.03
N ASP A 8 4.42 -10.93 -6.89
CA ASP A 8 5.23 -12.09 -6.52
C ASP A 8 6.28 -11.72 -5.47
N GLU A 9 6.89 -10.55 -5.61
CA GLU A 9 7.85 -9.99 -4.66
C GLU A 9 7.21 -9.70 -3.29
N ALA A 10 6.05 -9.02 -3.26
CA ALA A 10 5.33 -8.69 -2.03
C ALA A 10 4.90 -9.94 -1.26
N TYR A 11 4.29 -10.90 -1.96
CA TYR A 11 3.88 -12.18 -1.38
C TYR A 11 5.09 -12.96 -0.84
N SER A 12 6.21 -12.99 -1.57
CA SER A 12 7.44 -13.63 -1.09
C SER A 12 7.99 -12.99 0.19
N ILE A 13 7.94 -11.65 0.31
CA ILE A 13 8.35 -10.94 1.52
C ILE A 13 7.41 -11.28 2.68
N ALA A 14 6.10 -11.26 2.45
CA ALA A 14 5.12 -11.60 3.48
C ALA A 14 5.30 -13.03 3.99
N LYS A 15 5.53 -13.98 3.08
CA LYS A 15 5.80 -15.38 3.39
C LYS A 15 7.11 -15.55 4.19
N ALA A 16 8.18 -14.88 3.79
CA ALA A 16 9.45 -14.90 4.51
C ALA A 16 9.32 -14.33 5.95
N ASN A 17 8.41 -13.39 6.14
CA ASN A 17 8.10 -12.79 7.44
C ASN A 17 7.12 -13.61 8.30
N GLY A 18 6.64 -14.77 7.81
CA GLY A 18 5.78 -15.69 8.55
C GLY A 18 4.27 -15.43 8.45
N TRP A 19 3.81 -14.52 7.58
CA TRP A 19 2.39 -14.12 7.53
C TRP A 19 1.46 -15.12 6.83
N HIS A 20 2.00 -16.20 6.25
CA HIS A 20 1.24 -17.20 5.47
C HIS A 20 1.45 -18.63 5.97
N GLU A 21 1.64 -18.79 7.28
CA GLU A 21 1.80 -20.11 7.92
C GLU A 21 0.47 -20.82 8.16
N GLU A 22 -0.59 -20.04 8.33
CA GLU A 22 -1.97 -20.51 8.40
C GLU A 22 -2.73 -20.08 7.15
N GLU A 23 -3.78 -20.82 6.81
CA GLU A 23 -4.68 -20.43 5.73
C GLU A 23 -5.62 -19.33 6.21
N HIS A 24 -5.60 -18.19 5.53
CA HIS A 24 -6.48 -17.07 5.80
C HIS A 24 -7.53 -16.94 4.69
N SER A 25 -8.78 -16.61 5.07
CA SER A 25 -9.86 -16.35 4.11
C SER A 25 -9.65 -15.03 3.39
N ASP A 26 -10.39 -14.81 2.31
CA ASP A 26 -10.32 -13.54 1.57
C ASP A 26 -10.77 -12.38 2.46
N GLU A 27 -11.79 -12.56 3.30
CA GLU A 27 -12.28 -11.53 4.23
C GLU A 27 -11.23 -11.14 5.26
N HIS A 28 -10.42 -12.09 5.73
CA HIS A 28 -9.29 -11.78 6.61
C HIS A 28 -8.32 -10.82 5.92
N CYS A 29 -7.89 -11.16 4.69
CA CYS A 29 -6.93 -10.35 3.95
C CYS A 29 -7.52 -8.99 3.54
N LEU A 30 -8.80 -8.95 3.13
CA LEU A 30 -9.50 -7.71 2.81
C LEU A 30 -9.61 -6.79 4.04
N MET A 31 -9.85 -7.35 5.24
CA MET A 31 -9.83 -6.57 6.48
C MET A 31 -8.47 -5.97 6.78
N LEU A 32 -7.36 -6.66 6.49
CA LEU A 32 -6.02 -6.08 6.61
C LEU A 32 -5.83 -4.89 5.67
N ILE A 33 -6.30 -4.97 4.43
CA ILE A 33 -6.26 -3.84 3.49
C ILE A 33 -7.08 -2.66 4.03
N ILE A 34 -8.28 -2.92 4.57
CA ILE A 34 -9.14 -1.88 5.19
C ILE A 34 -8.43 -1.21 6.37
N THR A 35 -7.69 -1.96 7.19
CA THR A 35 -6.95 -1.35 8.31
C THR A 35 -5.83 -0.43 7.83
N GLU A 36 -5.11 -0.75 6.75
CA GLU A 36 -4.12 0.17 6.18
C GLU A 36 -4.78 1.45 5.64
N ILE A 37 -5.97 1.35 5.03
CA ILE A 37 -6.77 2.53 4.62
C ILE A 37 -7.11 3.40 5.85
N ALA A 38 -7.50 2.76 6.96
CA ALA A 38 -7.79 3.47 8.20
C ALA A 38 -6.55 4.13 8.80
N GLU A 39 -5.37 3.50 8.72
CA GLU A 39 -4.08 4.08 9.13
C GLU A 39 -3.74 5.32 8.27
N ALA A 40 -3.95 5.25 6.95
CA ALA A 40 -3.80 6.42 6.07
C ALA A 40 -4.72 7.58 6.45
N VAL A 41 -5.98 7.28 6.83
CA VAL A 41 -6.92 8.29 7.39
C VAL A 41 -6.42 8.88 8.70
N GLN A 42 -5.81 8.08 9.58
CA GLN A 42 -5.23 8.63 10.81
C GLN A 42 -4.02 9.53 10.55
N ALA A 43 -3.20 9.20 9.55
CA ALA A 43 -2.07 10.03 9.13
C ALA A 43 -2.55 11.37 8.54
N ASP A 44 -3.53 11.34 7.64
CA ASP A 44 -4.15 12.54 7.03
C ASP A 44 -4.74 13.46 8.09
N ARG A 45 -5.50 12.91 9.06
CA ARG A 45 -6.05 13.67 10.20
C ARG A 45 -5.00 14.38 11.04
N LYS A 46 -3.79 13.85 11.09
CA LYS A 46 -2.64 14.42 11.81
C LYS A 46 -1.75 15.26 10.90
N ASN A 47 -2.08 15.39 9.61
CA ASN A 47 -1.28 16.05 8.59
C ASN A 47 0.16 15.51 8.53
N LEU A 48 0.30 14.18 8.61
CA LEU A 48 1.59 13.49 8.55
C LEU A 48 1.91 13.09 7.11
N HIS A 49 2.85 13.79 6.50
CA HIS A 49 3.34 13.54 5.15
C HIS A 49 4.83 13.24 5.14
N ALA A 50 5.26 12.37 4.24
CA ALA A 50 6.65 11.97 4.12
C ALA A 50 7.56 13.12 3.66
N ASP A 51 8.75 13.22 4.25
CA ASP A 51 9.81 14.13 3.82
C ASP A 51 10.81 13.37 2.93
N VAL A 52 10.46 13.22 1.66
CA VAL A 52 11.28 12.50 0.67
C VAL A 52 12.64 13.19 0.45
N GLU A 53 12.69 14.52 0.57
CA GLU A 53 13.93 15.27 0.39
C GLU A 53 14.87 15.07 1.58
N ALA A 54 14.36 15.08 2.81
CA ALA A 54 15.14 14.68 3.97
C ALA A 54 15.58 13.22 3.89
N PHE A 55 14.71 12.31 3.45
CA PHE A 55 15.06 10.90 3.29
C PHE A 55 16.26 10.73 2.35
N LYS A 56 16.24 11.36 1.16
CA LYS A 56 17.38 11.35 0.23
C LYS A 56 18.62 12.04 0.80
N LYS A 57 18.45 13.18 1.46
CA LYS A 57 19.56 13.93 2.08
C LYS A 57 20.33 13.11 3.11
N TYR A 58 19.63 12.27 3.88
CA TYR A 58 20.22 11.49 4.97
C TYR A 58 20.58 10.05 4.59
N GLU A 59 20.36 9.62 3.34
CA GLU A 59 20.57 8.25 2.84
C GLU A 59 21.98 7.69 3.12
N HIS A 60 23.01 8.54 3.09
CA HIS A 60 24.41 8.13 3.35
C HIS A 60 24.89 8.43 4.78
N THR A 61 24.00 8.88 5.66
CA THR A 61 24.36 9.33 7.02
C THR A 61 23.61 8.59 8.11
N LEU A 62 22.39 8.14 7.85
CA LEU A 62 21.57 7.35 8.76
C LEU A 62 21.46 5.92 8.22
N ASP A 63 21.30 4.96 9.12
CA ASP A 63 20.87 3.62 8.72
C ASP A 63 19.52 3.71 8.00
N PHE A 64 19.30 2.87 6.98
CA PHE A 64 18.09 2.92 6.17
C PHE A 64 16.83 2.79 7.03
N LYS A 65 16.82 1.87 8.01
CA LYS A 65 15.64 1.65 8.85
C LYS A 65 15.36 2.90 9.68
N GLU A 66 16.39 3.47 10.30
CA GLU A 66 16.26 4.71 11.07
C GLU A 66 15.77 5.88 10.21
N ASN A 67 16.33 6.05 9.01
CA ASN A 67 15.92 7.11 8.09
C ASN A 67 14.46 6.95 7.66
N PHE A 68 14.05 5.72 7.34
CA PHE A 68 12.67 5.39 7.00
C PHE A 68 11.72 5.71 8.15
N GLU A 69 12.05 5.28 9.37
CA GLU A 69 11.23 5.51 10.57
C GLU A 69 11.06 6.99 10.92
N ARG A 70 12.05 7.83 10.57
CA ARG A 70 12.03 9.27 10.82
C ARG A 70 11.26 10.05 9.76
N GLN A 71 11.46 9.72 8.49
CA GLN A 71 11.03 10.58 7.38
C GLN A 71 9.81 10.07 6.61
N ILE A 72 9.50 8.77 6.71
CA ILE A 72 8.46 8.13 5.87
C ILE A 72 7.41 7.40 6.72
N LYS A 73 7.82 6.66 7.75
CA LYS A 73 6.90 5.77 8.48
C LYS A 73 5.70 6.48 9.10
N ASN A 74 4.52 5.86 9.03
CA ASN A 74 3.25 6.38 9.56
C ASN A 74 2.76 7.70 8.91
N THR A 75 3.16 7.94 7.66
CA THR A 75 2.70 9.08 6.86
C THR A 75 1.64 8.62 5.87
N VAL A 76 0.86 9.55 5.31
CA VAL A 76 -0.17 9.23 4.31
C VAL A 76 0.43 8.41 3.16
N GLU A 77 1.59 8.80 2.65
CA GLU A 77 2.23 8.13 1.52
C GLU A 77 2.72 6.71 1.86
N ASP A 78 3.22 6.51 3.08
CA ASP A 78 3.60 5.18 3.58
C ASP A 78 2.38 4.26 3.67
N GLU A 79 1.30 4.73 4.29
CA GLU A 79 0.10 3.91 4.49
C GLU A 79 -0.63 3.61 3.18
N LEU A 80 -0.67 4.56 2.23
CA LEU A 80 -1.18 4.29 0.88
C LEU A 80 -0.33 3.22 0.15
N SER A 81 0.98 3.18 0.40
CA SER A 81 1.83 2.13 -0.13
C SER A 81 1.57 0.77 0.52
N ASP A 82 1.28 0.74 1.83
CA ASP A 82 0.90 -0.48 2.54
C ASP A 82 -0.45 -1.03 2.06
N VAL A 83 -1.43 -0.17 1.76
CA VAL A 83 -2.69 -0.59 1.10
C VAL A 83 -2.40 -1.38 -0.18
N VAL A 84 -1.51 -0.86 -1.04
CA VAL A 84 -1.15 -1.54 -2.30
C VAL A 84 -0.35 -2.82 -2.03
N ILE A 85 0.59 -2.81 -1.08
CA ILE A 85 1.37 -4.01 -0.70
C ILE A 85 0.45 -5.12 -0.18
N ARG A 86 -0.57 -4.80 0.62
CA ARG A 86 -1.57 -5.79 1.07
C ARG A 86 -2.42 -6.33 -0.07
N CYS A 87 -2.81 -5.47 -1.01
CA CYS A 87 -3.48 -5.90 -2.24
C CYS A 87 -2.62 -6.86 -3.08
N LEU A 88 -1.33 -6.55 -3.21
CA LEU A 88 -0.35 -7.37 -3.93
C LEU A 88 -0.09 -8.70 -3.23
N ASP A 89 -0.01 -8.70 -1.90
CA ASP A 89 0.14 -9.90 -1.08
C ASP A 89 -1.04 -10.86 -1.28
N LEU A 90 -2.29 -10.35 -1.17
CA LEU A 90 -3.49 -11.14 -1.44
C LEU A 90 -3.54 -11.65 -2.89
N ALA A 91 -3.18 -10.81 -3.86
CA ALA A 91 -3.08 -11.24 -5.25
C ALA A 91 -2.06 -12.36 -5.46
N GLY A 92 -0.92 -12.32 -4.76
CA GLY A 92 0.09 -13.38 -4.82
C GLY A 92 -0.40 -14.66 -4.16
N LEU A 93 -1.02 -14.55 -2.98
CA LEU A 93 -1.63 -15.67 -2.25
C LEU A 93 -2.68 -16.42 -3.09
N ARG A 94 -3.48 -15.70 -3.89
CA ARG A 94 -4.54 -16.27 -4.74
C ARG A 94 -4.18 -16.42 -6.21
N SER A 95 -2.96 -16.04 -6.59
CA SER A 95 -2.51 -16.04 -7.99
C SER A 95 -3.38 -15.18 -8.94
N PHE A 96 -3.95 -14.08 -8.44
CA PHE A 96 -4.71 -13.13 -9.27
C PHE A 96 -3.82 -12.47 -10.32
N SER A 97 -4.32 -12.35 -11.55
CA SER A 97 -3.60 -11.67 -12.63
C SER A 97 -3.87 -10.17 -12.59
N LEU A 98 -2.82 -9.36 -12.50
CA LEU A 98 -2.93 -7.89 -12.44
C LEU A 98 -2.73 -7.20 -13.79
N CYS A 99 -2.69 -7.94 -14.91
CA CYS A 99 -2.48 -7.38 -16.25
C CYS A 99 -3.56 -6.37 -16.68
N SER A 100 -4.79 -6.52 -16.16
CA SER A 100 -5.92 -5.64 -16.49
C SER A 100 -5.98 -4.38 -15.63
N VAL A 101 -5.10 -4.22 -14.64
CA VAL A 101 -5.11 -3.06 -13.76
C VAL A 101 -4.58 -1.85 -14.53
N VAL A 102 -5.45 -0.87 -14.72
CA VAL A 102 -5.06 0.39 -15.35
C VAL A 102 -4.62 1.37 -14.27
N THR A 103 -3.34 1.74 -14.30
CA THR A 103 -2.76 2.72 -13.37
C THR A 103 -2.56 4.08 -14.03
N THR A 104 -2.78 4.22 -15.34
CA THR A 104 -2.47 5.41 -16.15
C THR A 104 -3.60 5.80 -17.10
N ASP A 105 -4.69 6.35 -16.60
CA ASP A 105 -5.72 6.95 -17.46
C ASP A 105 -5.67 8.47 -17.43
N HIS A 106 -5.70 9.07 -18.62
CA HIS A 106 -5.72 10.52 -18.82
C HIS A 106 -7.14 11.13 -18.74
N GLU A 107 -8.18 10.31 -18.67
CA GLU A 107 -9.57 10.73 -18.97
C GLU A 107 -10.41 11.15 -17.75
N PHE A 108 -9.92 10.96 -16.52
CA PHE A 108 -10.71 11.22 -15.30
C PHE A 108 -10.15 12.35 -14.43
N LYS A 109 -9.69 13.45 -15.04
CA LYS A 109 -9.06 14.56 -14.29
C LYS A 109 -9.99 15.23 -13.28
N ASP A 110 -11.27 15.42 -13.58
CA ASP A 110 -12.09 16.35 -12.79
C ASP A 110 -12.66 15.76 -11.50
N TYR A 111 -12.95 14.45 -11.46
CA TYR A 111 -13.55 13.81 -10.28
C TYR A 111 -12.55 13.63 -9.16
N TRP A 112 -11.35 13.13 -9.47
CA TRP A 112 -10.29 12.91 -8.49
C TRP A 112 -9.67 14.23 -8.03
N ALA A 113 -9.77 15.30 -8.83
CA ALA A 113 -9.05 16.53 -8.53
C ALA A 113 -9.48 17.27 -7.27
N ASN A 114 -10.74 17.12 -6.91
CA ASN A 114 -11.33 17.79 -5.76
C ASN A 114 -11.88 16.78 -4.75
N MET A 115 -11.52 15.50 -4.89
CA MET A 115 -12.00 14.47 -3.98
C MET A 115 -11.38 14.67 -2.60
N PRO A 116 -12.17 14.87 -1.54
CA PRO A 116 -11.64 14.88 -0.18
C PRO A 116 -11.05 13.51 0.18
N PHE A 117 -9.93 13.48 0.93
CA PHE A 117 -9.26 12.24 1.32
C PHE A 117 -10.21 11.22 1.97
N PHE A 118 -11.11 11.68 2.86
CA PHE A 118 -12.12 10.82 3.48
C PHE A 118 -13.09 10.17 2.50
N LYS A 119 -13.44 10.84 1.39
CA LYS A 119 -14.28 10.26 0.35
C LYS A 119 -13.52 9.17 -0.41
N PHE A 120 -12.25 9.43 -0.74
CA PHE A 120 -11.36 8.44 -1.33
C PHE A 120 -11.22 7.19 -0.45
N ALA A 121 -10.97 7.38 0.85
CA ALA A 121 -10.83 6.28 1.80
C ALA A 121 -12.15 5.49 1.94
N TYR A 122 -13.28 6.18 2.05
CA TYR A 122 -14.59 5.55 2.13
C TYR A 122 -14.91 4.71 0.87
N ASP A 123 -14.69 5.27 -0.32
CA ASP A 123 -14.93 4.55 -1.57
C ASP A 123 -14.02 3.34 -1.72
N SER A 124 -12.75 3.47 -1.31
CA SER A 124 -11.81 2.35 -1.29
C SER A 124 -12.29 1.21 -0.40
N CYS A 125 -12.82 1.53 0.80
CA CYS A 125 -13.49 0.53 1.64
C CYS A 125 -14.72 -0.09 0.96
N CYS A 126 -15.53 0.71 0.25
CA CYS A 126 -16.68 0.18 -0.49
C CYS A 126 -16.26 -0.80 -1.60
N PHE A 127 -15.18 -0.55 -2.32
CA PHE A 127 -14.67 -1.48 -3.33
C PHE A 127 -14.25 -2.82 -2.70
N LEU A 128 -13.65 -2.78 -1.51
CA LEU A 128 -13.21 -3.99 -0.81
C LEU A 128 -14.35 -4.84 -0.25
N ILE A 129 -15.52 -4.25 0.01
CA ILE A 129 -16.65 -4.93 0.66
C ILE A 129 -17.68 -5.46 -0.34
N ASN A 130 -17.83 -4.81 -1.50
CA ASN A 130 -18.96 -5.07 -2.40
C ASN A 130 -18.63 -5.95 -3.61
N ASP A 131 -17.37 -6.28 -3.84
CA ASP A 131 -16.91 -7.06 -5.00
C ASP A 131 -16.22 -8.37 -4.56
N CYS A 132 -15.98 -9.27 -5.52
CA CYS A 132 -15.12 -10.42 -5.28
C CYS A 132 -13.68 -9.98 -5.01
N ALA A 133 -12.90 -10.78 -4.28
CA ALA A 133 -11.56 -10.40 -3.83
C ALA A 133 -10.62 -9.97 -4.97
N GLU A 134 -10.69 -10.62 -6.13
CA GLU A 134 -9.88 -10.27 -7.29
C GLU A 134 -10.21 -8.86 -7.84
N ASP A 135 -11.49 -8.56 -8.04
CA ASP A 135 -11.94 -7.26 -8.55
C ASP A 135 -11.76 -6.14 -7.51
N ALA A 136 -12.00 -6.44 -6.24
CA ALA A 136 -11.75 -5.56 -5.11
C ALA A 136 -10.27 -5.13 -5.04
N VAL A 137 -9.34 -6.08 -5.17
CA VAL A 137 -7.89 -5.84 -5.21
C VAL A 137 -7.51 -4.99 -6.42
N LYS A 138 -7.96 -5.35 -7.63
CA LYS A 138 -7.63 -4.62 -8.86
C LYS A 138 -8.13 -3.18 -8.81
N THR A 139 -9.36 -2.99 -8.36
CA THR A 139 -10.01 -1.68 -8.26
C THR A 139 -9.31 -0.81 -7.22
N THR A 140 -8.97 -1.36 -6.06
CA THR A 140 -8.24 -0.65 -5.00
C THR A 140 -6.84 -0.25 -5.46
N ILE A 141 -6.08 -1.13 -6.12
CA ILE A 141 -4.76 -0.75 -6.67
C ILE A 141 -4.92 0.40 -7.67
N SER A 142 -5.87 0.29 -8.61
CA SER A 142 -6.12 1.35 -9.60
C SER A 142 -6.50 2.68 -8.95
N SER A 143 -7.39 2.67 -7.93
CA SER A 143 -7.84 3.89 -7.25
C SER A 143 -6.71 4.58 -6.49
N VAL A 144 -5.89 3.83 -5.74
CA VAL A 144 -4.74 4.39 -5.02
C VAL A 144 -3.73 5.00 -5.98
N TYR A 145 -3.39 4.31 -7.09
CA TYR A 145 -2.50 4.86 -8.11
C TYR A 145 -3.03 6.17 -8.72
N ARG A 146 -4.33 6.22 -9.02
CA ARG A 146 -4.99 7.41 -9.57
C ARG A 146 -4.98 8.58 -8.57
N TYR A 147 -5.32 8.30 -7.31
CA TYR A 147 -5.25 9.28 -6.23
C TYR A 147 -3.84 9.84 -6.08
N CYS A 148 -2.84 8.97 -5.90
CA CYS A 148 -1.44 9.39 -5.73
C CYS A 148 -0.93 10.23 -6.92
N ARG A 149 -1.22 9.83 -8.17
CA ARG A 149 -0.82 10.63 -9.34
C ARG A 149 -1.42 12.03 -9.30
N HIS A 150 -2.71 12.15 -8.98
CA HIS A 150 -3.37 13.46 -8.94
C HIS A 150 -2.75 14.37 -7.87
N HIS A 151 -2.34 13.79 -6.75
CA HIS A 151 -1.70 14.50 -5.65
C HIS A 151 -0.17 14.60 -5.78
N SER A 152 0.41 14.27 -6.93
CA SER A 152 1.86 14.29 -7.18
C SER A 152 2.69 13.44 -6.20
N ILE A 153 2.10 12.34 -5.72
CA ILE A 153 2.76 11.35 -4.86
C ILE A 153 3.39 10.28 -5.75
N ASP A 154 4.70 10.09 -5.60
CA ASP A 154 5.45 9.01 -6.26
C ASP A 154 5.23 7.67 -5.54
N LEU A 155 4.08 7.06 -5.79
CA LEU A 155 3.68 5.81 -5.12
C LEU A 155 4.65 4.64 -5.40
N ASP A 156 5.26 4.59 -6.59
CA ASP A 156 6.23 3.55 -6.92
C ASP A 156 7.48 3.65 -6.03
N PHE A 157 7.94 4.86 -5.71
CA PHE A 157 9.00 5.09 -4.73
C PHE A 157 8.61 4.58 -3.34
N PHE A 158 7.41 4.91 -2.85
CA PHE A 158 6.96 4.49 -1.52
C PHE A 158 6.78 2.98 -1.40
N ILE A 159 6.17 2.33 -2.39
CA ILE A 159 6.03 0.87 -2.42
C ILE A 159 7.39 0.19 -2.34
N ARG A 160 8.35 0.60 -3.18
CA ARG A 160 9.70 0.00 -3.17
C ARG A 160 10.42 0.21 -1.84
N THR A 161 10.32 1.42 -1.30
CA THR A 161 10.97 1.77 -0.03
C THR A 161 10.35 0.99 1.12
N LYS A 162 9.02 0.88 1.16
CA LYS A 162 8.31 0.11 2.19
C LYS A 162 8.58 -1.38 2.06
N MET A 163 8.64 -1.94 0.85
CA MET A 163 9.04 -3.34 0.66
C MET A 163 10.48 -3.61 1.13
N ASN A 164 11.42 -2.68 0.90
CA ASN A 164 12.78 -2.78 1.44
C ASN A 164 12.80 -2.74 2.97
N TYR A 165 12.02 -1.83 3.58
CA TYR A 165 11.84 -1.82 5.04
C TYR A 165 11.23 -3.13 5.54
N ASN A 166 10.25 -3.68 4.82
CA ASN A 166 9.57 -4.92 5.18
C ASN A 166 10.48 -6.16 5.13
N ARG A 167 11.51 -6.16 4.28
CA ARG A 167 12.56 -7.21 4.25
C ARG A 167 13.45 -7.22 5.49
N LEU A 168 13.61 -6.07 6.14
CA LEU A 168 14.42 -5.94 7.36
C LEU A 168 13.65 -6.35 8.60
N ARG A 169 12.33 -6.59 8.48
CA ARG A 169 11.50 -7.00 9.60
C ARG A 169 11.73 -8.48 9.88
N GLY A 170 11.86 -8.80 11.16
CA GLY A 170 11.92 -10.19 11.59
C GLY A 170 10.59 -10.90 11.39
N TYR A 171 10.62 -12.22 11.58
CA TYR A 171 9.45 -13.07 11.65
C TYR A 171 8.42 -12.53 12.66
N HIS A 172 7.14 -12.46 12.27
CA HIS A 172 6.02 -11.95 13.09
C HIS A 172 6.38 -10.67 13.86
N HIS A 173 6.71 -9.62 13.12
CA HIS A 173 7.11 -8.35 13.71
C HIS A 173 5.92 -7.58 14.33
N GLY A 174 6.22 -6.73 15.31
CA GLY A 174 5.24 -5.79 15.89
C GLY A 174 4.30 -6.41 16.92
N GLY A 175 4.52 -7.66 17.35
CA GLY A 175 3.68 -8.33 18.35
C GLY A 175 2.24 -8.56 17.86
N LYS A 176 2.01 -8.50 16.55
CA LYS A 176 0.72 -8.79 15.93
C LYS A 176 0.52 -10.30 15.87
N ARG A 177 -0.74 -10.73 15.99
CA ARG A 177 -1.13 -12.14 15.91
C ARG A 177 -1.25 -12.63 14.46
N TYR A 178 -1.52 -11.69 13.55
CA TYR A 178 -1.71 -11.83 12.12
C TYR A 178 -1.48 -10.44 11.47
#